data_AF-A0A3M1E6T2-F1
#
_entry.id   AF-A0A3M1E6T2-F1
#
_cell.length_a   1.000
_cell.length_b   1.000
_cell.length_c   1.000
_cell.angle_alpha   90.00
_cell.angle_beta   90.00
_cell.angle_gamma   90.00
#
_symmetry.space_group_name_H-M   'P 1'
#
loop_
_entity.id
_entity.type
_entity.pdbx_description
1 polymer ?
#
loop_
_entity_poly.entity_id
_entity_poly.type
_entity_poly.pdbx_seq_one_letter_code
_entity_poly.pdbx_strand_id
1 'polypeptide(L)'
;ALGLPAIDLRSSLRSRLGTYWGPSPDQTPGLLHGVDEDYFRRIEAMEFTVKHDDGQELRHLDQADIVLVGVSRTSKTPLSIYLSHRGWKVANVPLVPGVDPPQELMQVDPGKVAGLVIDPQRLVEIRAARMRNLGQDPKRAYADYEKVVEEIRFSRALFRRQPWIQVDVTGKAVEETANEVLVKLGLK
;
A
#
# COMPACT_ATOMS: atom_id res chain seq x y z
N ALA A 1 -0.30 -31.17 -32.34
CA ALA A 1 -0.39 -29.74 -31.98
C ALA A 1 -1.55 -29.12 -32.76
N LEU A 2 -2.40 -28.31 -32.12
CA LEU A 2 -3.68 -27.80 -32.66
C LEU A 2 -3.55 -26.67 -33.71
N GLY A 3 -2.35 -26.40 -34.25
CA GLY A 3 -2.14 -25.37 -35.28
C GLY A 3 -2.35 -23.91 -34.82
N LEU A 4 -2.48 -23.69 -33.51
CA LEU A 4 -2.66 -22.35 -32.95
C LEU A 4 -1.31 -21.62 -32.85
N PRO A 5 -1.26 -20.32 -33.18
CA PRO A 5 -0.08 -19.51 -32.93
C PRO A 5 0.17 -19.42 -31.41
N ALA A 6 1.40 -19.70 -30.99
CA ALA A 6 1.84 -19.63 -29.60
C ALA A 6 3.25 -19.05 -29.52
N ILE A 7 3.53 -18.26 -28.48
CA ILE A 7 4.85 -17.68 -28.19
C ILE A 7 5.27 -18.10 -26.78
N ASP A 8 6.45 -18.70 -26.67
CA ASP A 8 7.03 -19.10 -25.37
C ASP A 8 7.93 -17.99 -24.82
N LEU A 9 7.44 -17.30 -23.77
CA LEU A 9 8.16 -16.23 -23.07
C LEU A 9 9.16 -16.75 -22.01
N ARG A 10 9.13 -18.04 -21.67
CA ARG A 10 9.88 -18.60 -20.52
C ARG A 10 11.12 -19.36 -20.95
N SER A 11 11.03 -20.19 -21.99
CA SER A 11 12.14 -21.08 -22.37
C SER A 11 13.32 -20.32 -22.96
N SER A 12 13.05 -19.27 -23.75
CA SER A 12 14.07 -18.39 -24.32
C SER A 12 14.86 -17.65 -23.23
N LEU A 13 14.18 -17.11 -22.21
CA LEU A 13 14.81 -16.47 -21.06
C LEU A 13 15.65 -17.47 -20.25
N ARG A 14 15.09 -18.65 -19.94
CA ARG A 14 15.78 -19.70 -19.17
C ARG A 14 17.06 -20.17 -19.85
N SER A 15 17.01 -20.41 -21.16
CA SER A 15 18.16 -20.83 -21.95
C SER A 15 19.28 -19.79 -21.94
N ARG A 16 18.93 -18.50 -22.05
CA ARG A 16 19.89 -17.39 -21.96
C ARG A 16 20.51 -17.23 -20.58
N LEU A 17 19.72 -17.40 -19.52
CA LEU A 17 20.22 -17.38 -18.15
C LEU A 17 21.14 -18.57 -17.87
N GLY A 18 20.78 -19.77 -18.34
CA GLY A 18 21.58 -20.99 -18.18
C GLY A 18 22.88 -20.98 -18.99
N THR A 19 22.98 -20.20 -20.06
CA THR A 19 24.26 -20.00 -20.77
C THR A 19 25.21 -19.10 -19.98
N TYR A 20 24.69 -18.18 -19.16
CA TYR A 20 25.49 -17.25 -18.37
C TYR A 20 25.88 -17.80 -16.99
N TRP A 21 24.97 -18.49 -16.31
CA TRP A 21 25.20 -19.08 -14.97
C TRP A 21 25.56 -20.58 -14.99
N GLY A 22 25.68 -21.19 -16.18
CA GLY A 22 25.80 -22.63 -16.34
C GLY A 22 24.44 -23.36 -16.26
N PRO A 23 24.37 -24.66 -16.60
CA PRO A 23 23.14 -25.43 -16.47
C PRO A 23 22.58 -25.30 -15.04
N SER A 24 21.30 -24.98 -14.89
CA SER A 24 20.62 -24.74 -13.60
C SER A 24 19.18 -25.27 -13.63
N PRO A 25 18.60 -25.55 -12.45
CA PRO A 25 18.78 -26.73 -11.60
C PRO A 25 17.97 -27.93 -12.13
N ASP A 26 18.22 -29.13 -11.60
CA ASP A 26 17.41 -30.31 -11.90
C ASP A 26 15.92 -30.02 -11.62
N GLN A 27 15.04 -30.56 -12.46
CA GLN A 27 13.59 -30.51 -12.25
C GLN A 27 13.19 -31.45 -11.10
N THR A 28 13.80 -31.29 -9.94
CA THR A 28 13.50 -32.07 -8.74
C THR A 28 12.15 -31.60 -8.21
N PRO A 29 11.08 -32.41 -8.32
CA PRO A 29 9.81 -32.08 -7.70
C PRO A 29 10.01 -32.01 -6.18
N GLY A 30 9.41 -31.03 -5.51
CA GLY A 30 9.44 -30.96 -4.04
C GLY A 30 10.45 -29.99 -3.40
N LEU A 31 11.21 -29.23 -4.19
CA LEU A 31 12.04 -28.10 -3.68
C LEU A 31 11.23 -26.98 -3.00
N LEU A 32 9.90 -27.03 -3.09
CA LEU A 32 8.95 -26.15 -2.40
C LEU A 32 9.11 -26.14 -0.86
N HIS A 33 9.75 -27.15 -0.27
CA HIS A 33 9.95 -27.27 1.19
C HIS A 33 11.23 -26.61 1.72
N GLY A 34 12.00 -25.92 0.87
CA GLY A 34 12.97 -24.93 1.35
C GLY A 34 12.24 -23.64 1.71
N VAL A 35 11.42 -23.68 2.76
CA VAL A 35 10.62 -22.53 3.20
C VAL A 35 11.58 -21.50 3.80
N ASP A 36 11.93 -20.52 2.98
CA ASP A 36 12.90 -19.47 3.30
C ASP A 36 12.36 -18.56 4.42
N GLU A 37 13.24 -18.05 5.28
CA GLU A 37 12.89 -17.12 6.37
C GLU A 37 12.16 -15.88 5.83
N ASP A 38 12.52 -15.49 4.61
CA ASP A 38 11.85 -14.45 3.83
C ASP A 38 10.38 -14.76 3.49
N TYR A 39 10.04 -16.02 3.26
CA TYR A 39 8.65 -16.41 3.00
C TYR A 39 7.81 -16.24 4.26
N PHE A 40 8.29 -16.74 5.41
CA PHE A 40 7.59 -16.59 6.68
C PHE A 40 7.45 -15.12 7.10
N ARG A 41 8.50 -14.32 6.91
CA ARG A 41 8.43 -12.87 7.13
C ARG A 41 7.33 -12.20 6.30
N ARG A 42 7.18 -12.57 5.02
CA ARG A 42 6.11 -12.04 4.17
C ARG A 42 4.73 -12.48 4.62
N ILE A 43 4.57 -13.76 5.02
CA ILE A 43 3.30 -14.27 5.54
C ILE A 43 2.91 -13.50 6.80
N GLU A 44 3.82 -13.35 7.76
CA GLU A 44 3.58 -12.60 8.99
C GLU A 44 3.24 -11.13 8.72
N ALA A 45 3.96 -10.48 7.81
CA ALA A 45 3.70 -9.11 7.39
C ALA A 45 2.30 -8.94 6.79
N MET A 46 1.88 -9.88 5.92
CA MET A 46 0.55 -9.88 5.32
C MET A 46 -0.54 -10.11 6.37
N GLU A 47 -0.38 -11.09 7.27
CA GLU A 47 -1.34 -11.35 8.34
C GLU A 47 -1.50 -10.15 9.28
N PHE A 48 -0.38 -9.53 9.68
CA PHE A 48 -0.40 -8.30 10.46
C PHE A 48 -1.17 -7.20 9.74
N THR A 49 -0.85 -6.97 8.46
CA THR A 49 -1.43 -5.89 7.67
C THR A 49 -2.93 -6.06 7.46
N VAL A 50 -3.39 -7.29 7.22
CA VAL A 50 -4.83 -7.58 7.09
C VAL A 50 -5.58 -7.30 8.41
N LYS A 51 -5.00 -7.65 9.56
CA LYS A 51 -5.58 -7.35 10.88
C LYS A 51 -5.64 -5.85 11.19
N HIS A 52 -4.70 -5.08 10.66
CA HIS A 52 -4.55 -3.64 10.90
C HIS A 52 -5.04 -2.75 9.74
N ASP A 53 -5.74 -3.33 8.75
CA ASP A 53 -6.44 -2.56 7.73
C ASP A 53 -7.68 -1.89 8.33
N ASP A 54 -8.03 -0.70 7.83
CA ASP A 54 -9.17 0.10 8.29
C ASP A 54 -9.22 0.46 9.79
N GLY A 55 -8.09 0.41 10.51
CA GLY A 55 -7.99 0.87 11.90
C GLY A 55 -8.73 -0.02 12.91
N GLN A 56 -9.01 -1.28 12.55
CA GLN A 56 -9.73 -2.22 13.44
C GLN A 56 -8.95 -2.57 14.70
N GLU A 57 -7.62 -2.50 14.66
CA GLU A 57 -6.74 -2.78 15.78
C GLU A 57 -5.71 -1.66 15.95
N LEU A 58 -5.97 -0.73 16.87
CA LEU A 58 -5.06 0.39 17.17
C LEU A 58 -4.06 0.08 18.30
N ARG A 59 -4.27 -1.03 19.02
CA ARG A 59 -3.53 -1.37 20.26
C ARG A 59 -2.12 -1.92 20.01
N HIS A 60 -1.74 -2.12 18.75
CA HIS A 60 -0.46 -2.72 18.34
C HIS A 60 0.23 -1.94 17.19
N LEU A 61 -0.04 -0.64 17.08
CA LEU A 61 0.61 0.23 16.08
C LEU A 61 2.13 0.31 16.25
N ASP A 62 2.63 0.08 17.45
CA ASP A 62 4.06 0.04 17.78
C ASP A 62 4.81 -1.11 17.07
N GLN A 63 4.10 -2.22 16.82
CA GLN A 63 4.63 -3.41 16.14
C GLN A 63 4.66 -3.27 14.61
N ALA A 64 4.06 -2.22 14.06
CA ALA A 64 4.14 -1.94 12.64
C ALA A 64 5.56 -1.48 12.26
N ASP A 65 6.00 -1.86 11.07
CA ASP A 65 7.19 -1.29 10.43
C ASP A 65 6.85 0.04 9.77
N ILE A 66 5.63 0.14 9.22
CA ILE A 66 5.13 1.32 8.50
C ILE A 66 3.70 1.61 8.97
N VAL A 67 3.41 2.87 9.29
CA VAL A 67 2.05 3.34 9.60
C VAL A 67 1.60 4.33 8.54
N LEU A 68 0.57 3.98 7.78
CA LEU A 68 -0.01 4.84 6.75
C LEU A 68 -1.17 5.65 7.33
N VAL A 69 -1.07 6.98 7.27
CA VAL A 69 -2.12 7.90 7.72
C VAL A 69 -2.65 8.71 6.55
N GLY A 70 -3.95 8.93 6.49
CA GLY A 70 -4.54 9.76 5.42
C GLY A 70 -6.05 9.67 5.34
N VAL A 71 -6.67 10.59 4.59
CA VAL A 71 -8.13 10.63 4.40
C VAL A 71 -8.63 9.39 3.67
N SER A 72 -9.93 9.09 3.77
CA SER A 72 -10.51 7.92 3.08
C SER A 72 -10.24 7.98 1.57
N ARG A 73 -9.92 6.82 0.97
CA ARG A 73 -9.63 6.64 -0.47
C ARG A 73 -8.32 7.24 -1.00
N THR A 74 -7.32 7.41 -0.14
CA THR A 74 -5.92 7.74 -0.48
C THR A 74 -5.05 6.50 -0.79
N SER A 75 -5.64 5.43 -1.34
CA SER A 75 -4.91 4.20 -1.68
C SER A 75 -4.19 3.46 -0.53
N LYS A 76 -4.51 3.76 0.74
CA LYS A 76 -3.93 3.07 1.91
C LYS A 76 -4.01 1.54 1.83
N THR A 77 -5.20 0.95 1.62
CA THR A 77 -5.37 -0.52 1.57
C THR A 77 -4.61 -1.18 0.41
N PRO A 78 -4.69 -0.70 -0.85
CA PRO A 78 -3.83 -1.24 -1.92
C PRO A 78 -2.32 -1.10 -1.62
N LEU A 79 -1.91 0.03 -1.04
CA LEU A 79 -0.51 0.30 -0.73
C LEU A 79 0.02 -0.58 0.40
N SER A 80 -0.75 -0.74 1.49
CA SER A 80 -0.38 -1.57 2.62
C SER A 80 -0.26 -3.04 2.21
N ILE A 81 -1.20 -3.54 1.41
CA ILE A 81 -1.13 -4.90 0.86
C ILE A 81 0.09 -5.08 -0.04
N TYR A 82 0.41 -4.10 -0.88
CA TYR A 82 1.60 -4.17 -1.73
C TYR A 82 2.89 -4.20 -0.90
N LEU A 83 3.00 -3.34 0.10
CA LEU A 83 4.16 -3.28 1.01
C LEU A 83 4.30 -4.57 1.84
N SER A 84 3.20 -5.17 2.27
CA SER A 84 3.22 -6.41 3.05
C SER A 84 3.64 -7.62 2.22
N HIS A 85 3.31 -7.67 0.92
CA HIS A 85 3.89 -8.63 -0.01
C HIS A 85 5.41 -8.50 -0.15
N ARG A 86 5.98 -7.33 0.16
CA ARG A 86 7.43 -7.10 0.24
C ARG A 86 8.02 -7.39 1.62
N GLY A 87 7.21 -7.81 2.59
CA GLY A 87 7.66 -8.24 3.91
C GLY A 87 7.54 -7.19 5.02
N TRP A 88 6.83 -6.08 4.78
CA TRP A 88 6.65 -5.01 5.78
C TRP A 88 5.31 -5.12 6.50
N LYS A 89 5.32 -5.07 7.84
CA LYS A 89 4.11 -4.98 8.66
C LYS A 89 3.54 -3.56 8.54
N VAL A 90 2.41 -3.40 7.86
CA VAL A 90 1.82 -2.08 7.61
C VAL A 90 0.50 -1.93 8.35
N ALA A 91 0.32 -0.83 9.08
CA ALA A 91 -0.94 -0.47 9.71
C ALA A 91 -1.57 0.76 9.05
N ASN A 92 -2.89 0.73 8.85
CA ASN A 92 -3.64 1.83 8.22
C ASN A 92 -4.45 2.59 9.27
N VAL A 93 -4.16 3.88 9.44
CA VAL A 93 -4.91 4.76 10.35
C VAL A 93 -5.68 5.81 9.53
N PRO A 94 -7.02 5.69 9.44
CA PRO A 94 -7.83 6.67 8.72
C PRO A 94 -7.89 8.00 9.48
N LEU A 95 -7.78 9.11 8.75
CA LEU A 95 -8.01 10.44 9.30
C LEU A 95 -9.41 10.93 8.92
N VAL A 96 -10.17 11.36 9.93
CA VAL A 96 -11.53 11.90 9.78
C VAL A 96 -11.55 13.31 10.40
N PRO A 97 -11.98 14.34 9.65
CA PRO A 97 -12.08 15.69 10.22
C PRO A 97 -13.00 15.74 11.44
N GLY A 98 -12.59 16.50 12.45
CA GLY A 98 -13.33 16.63 13.70
C GLY A 98 -13.15 15.46 14.68
N VAL A 99 -12.41 14.42 14.29
CA VAL A 99 -12.01 13.33 15.18
C VAL A 99 -10.51 13.46 15.41
N ASP A 100 -10.11 13.56 16.67
CA ASP A 100 -8.69 13.58 17.03
C ASP A 100 -8.04 12.24 16.64
N PRO A 101 -6.81 12.26 16.10
CA PRO A 101 -6.08 11.03 15.85
C PRO A 101 -5.89 10.22 17.14
N PRO A 102 -5.89 8.88 17.06
CA PRO A 102 -5.74 8.04 18.25
C PRO A 102 -4.41 8.32 18.96
N GLN A 103 -4.41 8.26 20.30
CA GLN A 103 -3.21 8.55 21.10
C GLN A 103 -2.08 7.57 20.77
N GLU A 104 -2.43 6.34 20.43
CA GLU A 104 -1.52 5.28 20.02
C GLU A 104 -0.70 5.72 18.80
N LEU A 105 -1.32 6.38 17.80
CA LEU A 105 -0.61 6.92 16.64
C LEU A 105 0.43 7.98 17.06
N MET A 106 0.10 8.79 18.06
CA MET A 106 0.97 9.84 18.57
C MET A 106 2.18 9.29 19.35
N GLN A 107 2.13 8.02 19.75
CA GLN A 107 3.20 7.33 20.49
C GLN A 107 4.10 6.49 19.58
N VAL A 108 3.68 6.23 18.33
CA VAL A 108 4.51 5.52 17.34
C VAL A 108 5.75 6.35 17.03
N ASP A 109 6.88 5.67 16.82
CA ASP A 109 8.08 6.29 16.28
C ASP A 109 7.74 7.06 14.99
N PRO A 110 7.91 8.40 14.95
CA PRO A 110 7.56 9.19 13.78
C PRO A 110 8.33 8.78 12.52
N GLY A 111 9.51 8.15 12.67
CA GLY A 111 10.29 7.59 11.58
C GLY A 111 9.64 6.40 10.87
N LYS A 112 8.49 5.90 11.37
CA LYS A 112 7.69 4.84 10.76
C LYS A 112 6.40 5.35 10.10
N VAL A 113 6.03 6.62 10.29
CA VAL A 113 4.72 7.16 9.90
C VAL A 113 4.81 7.89 8.56
N ALA A 114 3.96 7.48 7.61
CA ALA A 114 3.83 8.09 6.30
C ALA A 114 2.43 8.69 6.08
N GLY A 115 2.38 10.01 5.93
CA GLY A 115 1.17 10.76 5.59
C GLY A 115 0.90 10.78 4.10
N LEU A 116 -0.22 10.19 3.69
CA LEU A 116 -0.66 10.17 2.30
C LEU A 116 -1.55 11.38 2.02
N VAL A 117 -1.13 12.19 1.05
CA VAL A 117 -1.90 13.33 0.53
C VAL A 117 -2.31 13.08 -0.91
N ILE A 118 -3.42 13.65 -1.32
CA ILE A 118 -3.97 13.52 -2.67
C ILE A 118 -4.59 14.84 -3.10
N ASP A 119 -4.59 15.10 -4.40
CA ASP A 119 -5.35 16.19 -5.00
C ASP A 119 -6.88 16.01 -4.77
N PRO A 120 -7.60 17.08 -4.37
CA PRO A 120 -9.05 17.02 -4.13
C PRO A 120 -9.87 16.56 -5.34
N GLN A 121 -9.54 17.05 -6.54
CA GLN A 121 -10.27 16.70 -7.75
C GLN A 121 -10.08 15.23 -8.07
N ARG A 122 -8.84 14.73 -7.97
CA ARG A 122 -8.54 13.31 -8.16
C ARG A 122 -9.27 12.43 -7.13
N LEU A 123 -9.35 12.85 -5.87
CA LEU A 123 -10.06 12.11 -4.84
C LEU A 123 -11.56 12.02 -5.11
N VAL A 124 -12.18 13.10 -5.59
CA VAL A 124 -13.59 13.09 -6.01
C VAL A 124 -13.82 12.12 -7.16
N GLU A 125 -12.96 12.09 -8.17
CA GLU A 125 -13.06 11.13 -9.28
C GLU A 125 -13.03 9.68 -8.78
N ILE A 126 -12.10 9.36 -7.88
CA ILE A 126 -11.96 8.02 -7.27
C ILE A 126 -13.22 7.65 -6.49
N ARG A 127 -13.77 8.58 -5.69
CA ARG A 127 -15.00 8.37 -4.93
C ARG A 127 -16.20 8.17 -5.87
N ALA A 128 -16.32 8.98 -6.93
CA ALA A 128 -17.38 8.85 -7.92
C ALA A 128 -17.29 7.52 -8.71
N ALA A 129 -16.09 7.04 -9.02
CA ALA A 129 -15.89 5.72 -9.64
C ALA A 129 -16.33 4.57 -8.70
N ARG A 130 -16.00 4.65 -7.40
CA ARG A 130 -16.46 3.67 -6.41
C ARG A 130 -17.98 3.63 -6.31
N MET A 131 -18.64 4.80 -6.24
CA MET A 131 -20.10 4.88 -6.16
C MET A 131 -20.78 4.21 -7.36
N ARG A 132 -20.26 4.45 -8.57
CA ARG A 132 -20.73 3.78 -9.79
C ARG A 132 -20.61 2.26 -9.69
N ASN A 133 -19.47 1.75 -9.22
CA ASN A 133 -19.25 0.31 -9.06
C ASN A 133 -20.19 -0.33 -8.02
N LEU A 134 -20.70 0.45 -7.06
CA LEU A 134 -21.68 0.03 -6.06
C LEU A 134 -23.14 0.26 -6.50
N GLY A 135 -23.38 0.68 -7.75
CA GLY A 135 -24.72 0.97 -8.25
C GLY A 135 -25.37 2.23 -7.67
N GLN A 136 -24.59 3.16 -7.12
CA GLN A 136 -25.06 4.39 -6.49
C GLN A 136 -24.84 5.62 -7.38
N ASP A 137 -25.65 6.66 -7.21
CA ASP A 137 -25.56 7.90 -7.99
C ASP A 137 -24.23 8.65 -7.73
N PRO A 138 -23.36 8.80 -8.74
CA PRO A 138 -22.08 9.49 -8.59
C PRO A 138 -22.21 11.00 -8.36
N LYS A 139 -23.36 11.62 -8.65
CA LYS A 139 -23.56 13.07 -8.48
C LYS A 139 -23.35 13.52 -7.03
N ARG A 140 -23.63 12.63 -6.06
CA ARG A 140 -23.37 12.89 -4.63
C ARG A 140 -21.88 13.09 -4.32
N ALA A 141 -20.99 12.33 -4.97
CA ALA A 141 -19.56 12.46 -4.76
C ALA A 141 -19.01 13.80 -5.27
N TYR A 142 -19.58 14.33 -6.35
CA TYR A 142 -19.21 15.65 -6.89
C TYR A 142 -19.82 16.81 -6.10
N ALA A 143 -21.04 16.62 -5.56
CA ALA A 143 -21.71 17.61 -4.72
C ALA A 143 -20.94 17.92 -3.42
N ASP A 144 -20.09 16.99 -2.96
CA ASP A 144 -19.31 17.13 -1.73
C ASP A 144 -17.86 17.60 -1.96
N TYR A 145 -17.54 18.24 -3.09
CA TYR A 145 -16.17 18.72 -3.38
C TYR A 145 -15.60 19.61 -2.27
N GLU A 146 -16.40 20.55 -1.73
CA GLU A 146 -15.97 21.42 -0.64
C GLU A 146 -15.57 20.63 0.62
N LYS A 147 -16.35 19.60 0.98
CA LYS A 147 -16.02 18.71 2.09
C LYS A 147 -14.72 17.96 1.85
N VAL A 148 -14.48 17.52 0.62
CA VAL A 148 -13.21 16.85 0.24
C VAL A 148 -12.02 17.81 0.39
N VAL A 149 -12.17 19.07 0.00
CA VAL A 149 -11.13 20.09 0.20
C VAL A 149 -10.87 20.31 1.69
N GLU A 150 -11.91 20.34 2.53
CA GLU A 150 -11.78 20.45 3.99
C GLU A 150 -11.07 19.24 4.60
N GLU A 151 -11.42 18.01 4.19
CA GLU A 151 -10.75 16.78 4.61
C GLU A 151 -9.23 16.82 4.32
N ILE A 152 -8.87 17.23 3.10
CA ILE A 152 -7.46 17.33 2.69
C ILE A 152 -6.76 18.46 3.44
N ARG A 153 -7.43 19.59 3.66
CA ARG A 153 -6.88 20.71 4.44
C ARG A 153 -6.60 20.31 5.89
N PHE A 154 -7.51 19.56 6.51
CA PHE A 154 -7.37 19.02 7.85
C PHE A 154 -6.14 18.09 7.94
N SER A 155 -6.04 17.08 7.07
CA SER A 155 -4.91 16.14 7.08
C SER A 155 -3.56 16.83 6.85
N ARG A 156 -3.48 17.76 5.89
CA ARG A 156 -2.26 18.57 5.66
C ARG A 156 -1.89 19.42 6.87
N ALA A 157 -2.87 19.97 7.59
CA ALA A 157 -2.62 20.74 8.80
C ALA A 157 -2.06 19.89 9.93
N LEU A 158 -2.57 18.65 10.09
CA LEU A 158 -2.02 17.67 11.01
C LEU A 158 -0.57 17.31 10.65
N PHE A 159 -0.31 16.97 9.38
CA PHE A 159 1.01 16.56 8.91
C PHE A 159 2.07 17.66 9.04
N ARG A 160 1.70 18.94 8.96
CA ARG A 160 2.63 20.05 9.22
C ARG A 160 3.06 20.18 10.68
N ARG A 161 2.28 19.66 11.61
CA ARG A 161 2.55 19.71 13.05
C ARG A 161 3.33 18.48 13.53
N GLN A 162 3.48 17.47 12.69
CA GLN A 162 4.10 16.20 13.03
C GLN A 162 5.36 15.96 12.19
N PRO A 163 6.39 15.31 12.74
CA PRO A 163 7.62 14.99 12.01
C PRO A 163 7.47 13.78 11.08
N TRP A 164 6.27 13.58 10.50
CA TRP A 164 5.97 12.47 9.60
C TRP A 164 6.35 12.82 8.17
N ILE A 165 6.79 11.83 7.40
CA ILE A 165 6.99 12.03 5.96
C ILE A 165 5.64 12.26 5.28
N GLN A 166 5.64 13.03 4.20
CA GLN A 166 4.45 13.22 3.35
C GLN A 166 4.72 12.64 1.97
N VAL A 167 3.76 11.87 1.46
CA VAL A 167 3.79 11.24 0.14
C VAL A 167 2.53 11.62 -0.61
N ASP A 168 2.71 12.27 -1.75
CA ASP A 168 1.61 12.61 -2.65
C ASP A 168 1.31 11.42 -3.55
N VAL A 169 0.09 10.89 -3.47
CA VAL A 169 -0.37 9.72 -4.23
C VAL A 169 -1.12 10.09 -5.53
N THR A 170 -1.20 11.38 -5.85
CA THR A 170 -1.97 11.88 -7.00
C THR A 170 -1.43 11.33 -8.32
N GLY A 171 -2.23 10.51 -8.98
CA GLY A 171 -1.90 9.96 -10.31
C GLY A 171 -0.79 8.89 -10.31
N LYS A 172 -0.25 8.54 -9.14
CA LYS A 172 0.85 7.56 -9.03
C LYS A 172 0.33 6.14 -9.00
N ALA A 173 1.15 5.23 -9.51
CA ALA A 173 0.97 3.80 -9.32
C ALA A 173 1.23 3.40 -7.86
N VAL A 174 0.72 2.24 -7.44
CA VAL A 174 0.92 1.72 -6.08
C VAL A 174 2.41 1.41 -5.85
N GLU A 175 3.07 0.84 -6.85
CA GLU A 175 4.49 0.48 -6.85
C GLU A 175 5.39 1.72 -6.68
N GLU A 176 5.06 2.80 -7.38
CA GLU A 176 5.79 4.07 -7.30
C GLU A 176 5.62 4.69 -5.91
N THR A 177 4.40 4.73 -5.40
CA THR A 177 4.09 5.25 -4.07
C THR A 177 4.79 4.43 -2.98
N ALA A 178 4.78 3.10 -3.10
CA ALA A 178 5.45 2.19 -2.18
C ALA A 178 6.97 2.45 -2.15
N ASN A 179 7.58 2.62 -3.32
CA ASN A 179 9.01 2.94 -3.39
C ASN A 179 9.33 4.29 -2.75
N GLU A 180 8.49 5.31 -2.96
CA GLU A 180 8.68 6.62 -2.31
C GLU A 180 8.55 6.54 -0.79
N VAL A 181 7.58 5.79 -0.27
CA VAL A 181 7.43 5.54 1.17
C VAL A 181 8.68 4.87 1.74
N LEU A 182 9.14 3.77 1.14
CA LEU A 182 10.32 3.04 1.61
C LEU A 182 11.58 3.93 1.62
N VAL A 183 11.83 4.66 0.53
CA VAL A 183 12.99 5.56 0.41
C VAL A 183 12.94 6.67 1.47
N LYS A 184 11.78 7.31 1.65
CA LYS A 184 11.64 8.43 2.61
C LYS A 184 11.70 7.98 4.08
N LEU A 185 11.27 6.75 4.38
CA LEU A 185 11.41 6.14 5.71
C LEU A 185 12.80 5.51 5.94
N GLY A 186 13.67 5.47 4.91
CA GLY A 186 15.00 4.86 5.02
C GLY A 186 14.99 3.33 5.05
N LEU A 187 13.91 2.71 4.61
CA LEU A 187 13.72 1.25 4.55
C LEU A 187 14.19 0.75 3.17
N LYS A 188 15.11 -0.23 3.15
CA LYS A 188 15.71 -0.79 1.92
C LYS A 188 15.37 -2.25 1.75
#